data_AF-A0A6A5HBS6-F1
#
_entry.id   AF-A0A6A5HBS6-F1
#
_cell.length_a   1.000
_cell.length_b   1.000
_cell.length_c   1.000
_cell.angle_alpha   90.00
_cell.angle_beta   90.00
_cell.angle_gamma   90.00
#
_symmetry.space_group_name_H-M   'P 1'
#
loop_
_entity.id
_entity.type
_entity.pdbx_description
1 polymer ?
#
loop_
_entity_poly.entity_id
_entity_poly.type
_entity_poly.pdbx_seq_one_letter_code
_entity_poly.pdbx_strand_id
1 'polypeptide(L)'
;MRSLTIALLLAFISLATSESVPLTGVKPGEDFSFELKDPDAIGVTRTLYQSNADAQFYYFCEKTKKKQCGAWVDEKGNKVKGADLKVAFKGKEAVFLKVQQKDAGSYHTVFENAPISAWVNLEVVVPKKPKH
;
A
#
# COMPACT_ATOMS: atom_id res chain seq x y z
N MET A 1 32.92 -37.91 -8.87
CA MET A 1 31.74 -37.49 -9.67
C MET A 1 30.45 -37.28 -8.87
N ARG A 2 30.25 -37.86 -7.68
CA ARG A 2 29.04 -37.62 -6.83
C ARG A 2 28.96 -36.24 -6.15
N SER A 3 30.08 -35.50 -6.05
CA SER A 3 30.13 -34.20 -5.36
C SER A 3 29.59 -33.03 -6.19
N LEU A 4 29.74 -33.09 -7.53
CA LEU A 4 29.28 -32.02 -8.42
C LEU A 4 27.75 -31.94 -8.54
N THR A 5 27.05 -33.08 -8.49
CA THR A 5 25.59 -33.12 -8.58
C THR A 5 24.89 -32.52 -7.36
N ILE A 6 25.49 -32.63 -6.17
CA ILE A 6 24.96 -32.04 -4.93
C ILE A 6 25.12 -30.52 -4.94
N ALA A 7 26.26 -30.02 -5.41
CA ALA A 7 26.49 -28.59 -5.57
C ALA A 7 25.52 -27.93 -6.57
N LEU A 8 25.18 -28.64 -7.66
CA LEU A 8 24.19 -28.18 -8.63
C LEU A 8 22.78 -28.07 -8.01
N LEU A 9 22.37 -29.08 -7.23
CA LEU A 9 21.08 -29.11 -6.54
C LEU A 9 20.92 -27.97 -5.51
N LEU A 10 21.99 -27.62 -4.78
CA LEU A 10 21.99 -26.48 -3.85
C LEU A 10 21.92 -25.13 -4.57
N ALA A 11 22.51 -25.01 -5.77
CA ALA A 11 22.40 -23.80 -6.59
C ALA A 11 20.96 -23.57 -7.11
N PHE A 12 20.21 -24.65 -7.38
CA PHE A 12 18.80 -24.54 -7.79
C PHE A 12 17.85 -24.15 -6.65
N ILE A 13 18.17 -24.51 -5.39
CA ILE A 13 17.35 -24.14 -4.23
C ILE A 13 17.55 -22.66 -3.84
N SER A 14 18.70 -22.07 -4.18
CA SER A 14 18.95 -20.62 -3.96
C SER A 14 18.22 -19.70 -4.95
N LEU A 15 17.46 -20.23 -5.92
CA LEU A 15 16.41 -19.45 -6.61
C LEU A 15 15.14 -19.35 -5.75
N ALA A 16 15.31 -19.20 -4.43
CA ALA A 16 14.25 -18.67 -3.57
C ALA A 16 13.87 -17.31 -4.14
N THR A 17 12.67 -17.27 -4.71
CA THR A 17 12.07 -16.14 -5.38
C THR A 17 12.12 -14.92 -4.47
N SER A 18 12.99 -13.96 -4.79
CA SER A 18 12.85 -12.59 -4.33
C SER A 18 11.57 -12.06 -4.98
N GLU A 19 10.43 -12.25 -4.31
CA GLU A 19 9.19 -11.57 -4.69
C GLU A 19 9.38 -10.09 -4.40
N SER A 20 9.82 -9.35 -5.42
CA SER A 20 9.88 -7.90 -5.36
C SER A 20 8.49 -7.35 -5.10
N VAL A 21 8.37 -6.43 -4.13
CA VAL A 21 7.11 -5.73 -3.88
C VAL A 21 6.68 -5.02 -5.17
N PRO A 22 5.44 -5.20 -5.65
CA PRO A 22 4.99 -4.53 -6.86
C PRO A 22 5.05 -3.01 -6.66
N LEU A 23 5.85 -2.35 -7.50
CA LEU A 23 5.96 -0.91 -7.60
C LEU A 23 4.96 -0.43 -8.64
N THR A 24 4.04 0.46 -8.26
CA THR A 24 3.10 1.07 -9.19
C THR A 24 3.34 2.56 -9.30
N GLY A 25 3.50 3.05 -10.53
CA GLY A 25 3.68 4.46 -10.85
C GLY A 25 2.37 5.16 -11.17
N VAL A 26 2.03 6.24 -10.46
CA VAL A 26 0.83 7.07 -10.72
C VAL A 26 1.23 8.53 -10.94
N LYS A 27 0.64 9.23 -11.91
CA LYS A 27 0.94 10.66 -12.09
C LYS A 27 0.22 11.49 -11.03
N PRO A 28 0.83 12.60 -10.56
CA PRO A 28 0.16 13.51 -9.63
C PRO A 28 -1.20 13.99 -10.16
N GLY A 29 -2.22 13.96 -9.30
CA GLY A 29 -3.58 14.39 -9.59
C GLY A 29 -4.48 13.31 -10.22
N GLU A 30 -3.94 12.15 -10.60
CA GLU A 30 -4.73 11.01 -11.06
C GLU A 30 -5.28 10.19 -9.88
N ASP A 31 -6.38 9.49 -10.13
CA ASP A 31 -6.91 8.50 -9.20
C ASP A 31 -6.12 7.19 -9.33
N PHE A 32 -5.97 6.46 -8.23
CA PHE A 32 -5.31 5.16 -8.19
C PHE A 32 -6.22 4.11 -7.57
N SER A 33 -6.49 3.03 -8.30
CA SER A 33 -7.21 1.87 -7.79
C SER A 33 -6.25 0.85 -7.21
N PHE A 34 -6.45 0.52 -5.93
CA PHE A 34 -5.77 -0.57 -5.24
C PHE A 34 -6.75 -1.71 -4.98
N GLU A 35 -6.41 -2.91 -5.47
CA GLU A 35 -7.24 -4.09 -5.29
C GLU A 35 -7.17 -4.60 -3.84
N LEU A 36 -8.31 -4.62 -3.18
CA LEU A 36 -8.53 -5.29 -1.91
C LEU A 36 -8.80 -6.76 -2.20
N LYS A 37 -7.73 -7.55 -2.32
CA LYS A 37 -7.80 -8.99 -2.67
C LYS A 37 -8.70 -9.80 -1.74
N ASP A 38 -8.84 -9.36 -0.50
CA ASP A 38 -9.65 -10.00 0.52
C ASP A 38 -10.90 -9.16 0.83
N PRO A 39 -12.12 -9.73 0.74
CA PRO A 39 -13.38 -9.02 0.97
C PRO A 39 -13.60 -8.56 2.42
N ASP A 40 -12.86 -9.14 3.38
CA ASP A 40 -12.93 -8.82 4.81
C ASP A 40 -12.05 -7.60 5.18
N ALA A 41 -11.38 -7.01 4.20
CA ALA A 41 -10.69 -5.74 4.35
C ALA A 41 -11.65 -4.65 4.85
N ILE A 42 -11.27 -4.02 5.97
CA ILE A 42 -12.02 -2.90 6.57
C ILE A 42 -11.38 -1.55 6.27
N GLY A 43 -10.25 -1.51 5.58
CA GLY A 43 -9.52 -0.29 5.31
C GLY A 43 -8.18 -0.51 4.62
N VAL A 44 -7.39 0.56 4.58
CA VAL A 44 -6.00 0.59 4.12
C VAL A 44 -5.11 1.29 5.15
N THR A 45 -3.86 0.88 5.23
CA THR A 45 -2.81 1.55 6.01
C THR A 45 -1.74 2.06 5.05
N ARG A 46 -1.00 3.09 5.46
CA ARG A 46 0.11 3.64 4.70
C ARG A 46 1.28 4.05 5.58
N THR A 47 2.48 3.93 5.02
CA THR A 47 3.71 4.54 5.52
C THR A 47 4.30 5.39 4.40
N LEU A 48 4.33 6.71 4.60
CA LEU A 48 4.74 7.67 3.57
C LEU A 48 6.25 7.82 3.52
N TYR A 49 6.85 7.85 2.32
CA TYR A 49 8.30 8.01 2.18
C TYR A 49 8.81 9.39 2.60
N GLN A 50 8.00 10.42 2.42
CA GLN A 50 8.37 11.81 2.74
C GLN A 50 8.00 12.21 4.19
N SER A 51 7.50 11.27 5.00
CA SER A 51 7.08 11.53 6.38
C SER A 51 7.85 10.64 7.33
N ASN A 52 8.36 11.22 8.42
CA ASN A 52 8.88 10.44 9.56
C ASN A 52 7.74 9.93 10.47
N ALA A 53 6.49 10.00 10.01
CA ALA A 53 5.33 9.59 10.79
C ALA A 53 5.17 8.06 10.79
N ASP A 54 4.67 7.56 11.92
CA ASP A 54 4.22 6.18 12.07
C ASP A 54 3.11 5.84 11.06
N ALA A 55 2.77 4.55 10.98
CA ALA A 55 1.72 4.04 10.11
C ALA A 55 0.40 4.80 10.31
N GLN A 56 -0.26 5.11 9.19
CA GLN A 56 -1.54 5.83 9.18
C GLN A 56 -2.62 4.93 8.60
N PHE A 57 -3.80 4.94 9.20
CA PHE A 57 -4.90 4.03 8.87
C PHE A 57 -6.09 4.80 8.31
N TYR A 58 -6.71 4.28 7.27
CA TYR A 58 -7.96 4.76 6.71
C TYR A 58 -8.98 3.62 6.72
N TYR A 59 -10.03 3.75 7.52
CA TYR A 59 -11.08 2.75 7.61
C TYR A 59 -12.28 3.12 6.73
N PHE A 60 -12.85 2.13 6.03
CA PHE A 60 -14.07 2.30 5.24
C PHE A 60 -15.29 2.29 6.15
N CYS A 61 -16.07 3.37 6.16
CA CYS A 61 -17.21 3.53 7.07
C CYS A 61 -18.30 2.47 6.83
N GLU A 62 -18.38 1.94 5.62
CA GLU A 62 -19.33 0.90 5.23
C GLU A 62 -18.93 -0.48 5.77
N LYS A 63 -17.69 -0.65 6.22
CA LYS A 63 -17.10 -1.94 6.63
C LYS A 63 -16.77 -2.04 8.12
N THR A 64 -16.81 -0.95 8.88
CA THR A 64 -16.48 -0.97 10.31
C THR A 64 -17.28 0.05 11.12
N LYS A 65 -17.35 -0.16 12.45
CA LYS A 65 -17.97 0.75 13.41
C LYS A 65 -16.97 1.71 14.09
N LYS A 66 -15.72 1.76 13.62
CA LYS A 66 -14.70 2.66 14.18
C LYS A 66 -15.11 4.13 14.01
N LYS A 67 -15.00 4.91 15.09
CA LYS A 67 -15.49 6.29 15.19
C LYS A 67 -14.90 7.26 14.14
N GLN A 68 -13.67 7.03 13.71
CA GLN A 68 -12.93 7.91 12.80
C GLN A 68 -12.72 7.28 11.41
N CYS A 69 -13.69 6.50 10.93
CA CYS A 69 -13.70 6.04 9.54
C CYS A 69 -13.80 7.22 8.55
N GLY A 70 -13.37 7.02 7.30
CA GLY A 70 -13.37 8.06 6.27
C GLY A 70 -12.31 9.15 6.46
N ALA A 71 -11.35 8.95 7.37
CA ALA A 71 -10.23 9.83 7.61
C ALA A 71 -8.97 9.01 7.92
N TRP A 72 -7.80 9.61 7.66
CA TRP A 72 -6.52 9.04 8.09
C TRP A 72 -6.33 9.27 9.59
N VAL A 73 -6.02 8.19 10.32
CA VAL A 73 -5.75 8.22 11.76
C VAL A 73 -4.41 7.57 12.09
N ASP A 74 -3.82 7.95 13.22
CA ASP A 74 -2.67 7.28 13.81
C ASP A 74 -3.07 5.96 14.50
N GLU A 75 -2.10 5.23 15.03
CA GLU A 75 -2.32 3.99 15.79
C GLU A 75 -3.22 4.18 17.02
N LYS A 76 -3.28 5.39 17.56
CA LYS A 76 -4.12 5.77 18.72
C LYS A 76 -5.54 6.18 18.29
N GLY A 77 -5.83 6.21 16.99
CA GLY A 77 -7.13 6.59 16.43
C GLY A 77 -7.35 8.11 16.33
N ASN A 78 -6.31 8.94 16.46
CA ASN A 78 -6.40 10.38 16.27
C ASN A 78 -6.24 10.74 14.80
N LYS A 79 -6.99 11.72 14.30
CA LYS A 79 -6.85 12.20 12.92
C LYS A 79 -5.45 12.75 12.67
N VAL A 80 -4.83 12.31 11.58
CA VAL A 80 -3.53 12.82 11.15
C VAL A 80 -3.71 14.19 10.50
N LYS A 81 -3.04 15.21 11.04
CA LYS A 81 -3.11 16.58 10.50
C LYS A 81 -2.42 16.64 9.13
N GLY A 82 -3.08 17.25 8.15
CA GLY A 82 -2.54 17.43 6.79
C GLY A 82 -2.67 16.21 5.87
N ALA A 83 -3.27 15.11 6.36
CA ALA A 83 -3.64 13.97 5.55
C ALA A 83 -4.99 14.24 4.85
N ASP A 84 -4.93 14.59 3.58
CA ASP A 84 -6.06 15.00 2.73
C ASP A 84 -6.39 14.01 1.61
N LEU A 85 -5.55 12.99 1.39
CA LEU A 85 -5.80 11.93 0.43
C LEU A 85 -7.11 11.22 0.77
N LYS A 86 -8.11 11.33 -0.11
CA LYS A 86 -9.39 10.66 0.07
C LYS A 86 -9.34 9.26 -0.51
N VAL A 87 -9.98 8.31 0.16
CA VAL A 87 -10.09 6.93 -0.31
C VAL A 87 -11.56 6.55 -0.40
N ALA A 88 -12.01 6.18 -1.59
CA ALA A 88 -13.35 5.68 -1.84
C ALA A 88 -13.34 4.15 -1.91
N PHE A 89 -14.25 3.50 -1.19
CA PHE A 89 -14.43 2.07 -1.29
C PHE A 89 -15.39 1.74 -2.45
N LYS A 90 -14.95 0.88 -3.39
CA LYS A 90 -15.74 0.44 -4.54
C LYS A 90 -15.69 -1.09 -4.66
N GLY A 91 -16.45 -1.78 -3.83
CA GLY A 91 -16.62 -3.24 -3.91
C GLY A 91 -15.36 -4.01 -3.52
N LYS A 92 -14.43 -4.21 -4.47
CA LYS A 92 -13.13 -4.87 -4.24
C LYS A 92 -11.94 -3.93 -4.40
N GLU A 93 -12.18 -2.63 -4.54
CA GLU A 93 -11.12 -1.64 -4.73
C GLU A 93 -11.18 -0.54 -3.67
N ALA A 94 -9.99 -0.09 -3.28
CA ALA A 94 -9.77 1.19 -2.62
C ALA A 94 -9.28 2.18 -3.67
N VAL A 95 -10.09 3.20 -3.99
CA VAL A 95 -9.76 4.22 -4.98
C VAL A 95 -9.21 5.45 -4.25
N PHE A 96 -7.90 5.67 -4.35
CA PHE A 96 -7.22 6.85 -3.86
C PHE A 96 -7.44 7.99 -4.85
N LEU A 97 -8.11 9.06 -4.39
CA LEU A 97 -8.52 10.15 -5.27
C LEU A 97 -7.43 11.22 -5.38
N LYS A 98 -7.07 11.59 -6.61
CA LYS A 98 -6.12 12.67 -6.93
C LYS A 98 -4.80 12.60 -6.16
N VAL A 99 -4.14 11.45 -6.24
CA VAL A 99 -2.88 11.15 -5.54
C VAL A 99 -1.84 12.26 -5.76
N GLN A 100 -1.19 12.73 -4.71
CA GLN A 100 -0.14 13.75 -4.78
C GLN A 100 1.24 13.16 -4.47
N GLN A 101 2.31 13.89 -4.80
CA GLN A 101 3.67 13.41 -4.57
C GLN A 101 3.96 13.07 -3.08
N LYS A 102 3.35 13.82 -2.15
CA LYS A 102 3.45 13.56 -0.71
C LYS A 102 2.80 12.26 -0.25
N ASP A 103 1.95 11.66 -1.09
CA ASP A 103 1.25 10.41 -0.82
C ASP A 103 2.05 9.18 -1.27
N ALA A 104 3.24 9.36 -1.85
CA ALA A 104 4.14 8.27 -2.17
C ALA A 104 4.53 7.51 -0.88
N GLY A 105 4.43 6.19 -0.91
CA GLY A 105 4.60 5.35 0.27
C GLY A 105 4.21 3.91 0.03
N SER A 106 4.34 3.11 1.08
CA SER A 106 3.87 1.73 1.12
C SER A 106 2.44 1.69 1.63
N TYR A 107 1.56 0.98 0.93
CA TYR A 107 0.15 0.85 1.27
C TYR A 107 -0.21 -0.61 1.50
N HIS A 108 -1.03 -0.88 2.51
CA HIS A 108 -1.41 -2.24 2.87
C HIS A 108 -2.90 -2.33 3.20
N THR A 109 -3.47 -3.52 3.06
CA THR A 109 -4.85 -3.78 3.47
C THR A 109 -4.95 -3.94 4.99
N VAL A 110 -6.03 -3.44 5.58
CA VAL A 110 -6.30 -3.53 7.03
C VAL A 110 -7.50 -4.43 7.29
N PHE A 111 -7.38 -5.31 8.29
CA PHE A 111 -8.41 -6.26 8.73
C PHE A 111 -8.83 -5.97 10.18
N GLU A 112 -10.00 -6.43 10.59
CA GLU A 112 -10.51 -6.19 11.94
C GLU A 112 -9.80 -7.04 13.01
N ASN A 113 -9.43 -8.28 12.67
CA ASN A 113 -8.95 -9.28 13.65
C ASN A 113 -7.70 -10.09 13.18
N ALA A 114 -7.02 -9.70 12.11
CA ALA A 114 -5.93 -10.50 11.52
C ALA A 114 -4.75 -9.63 11.03
N PRO A 115 -3.51 -10.16 11.00
CA PRO A 115 -2.35 -9.43 10.51
C PRO A 115 -2.43 -9.19 8.99
N ILE A 116 -1.74 -8.13 8.57
CA ILE A 116 -1.74 -7.52 7.22
C ILE A 116 -1.40 -8.57 6.14
N SER A 117 -2.33 -8.86 5.21
CA SER A 117 -2.17 -9.91 4.18
C SER A 117 -2.06 -9.42 2.71
N ALA A 118 -1.99 -8.12 2.45
CA ALA A 118 -1.68 -7.60 1.11
C ALA A 118 -0.97 -6.24 1.17
N TRP A 119 0.01 -6.02 0.28
CA TRP A 119 0.80 -4.79 0.20
C TRP A 119 1.10 -4.35 -1.22
N VAL A 120 1.27 -3.03 -1.41
CA VAL A 120 1.80 -2.40 -2.64
C VAL A 120 2.71 -1.25 -2.26
N ASN A 121 3.78 -1.02 -3.03
CA ASN A 121 4.53 0.22 -2.96
C ASN A 121 3.98 1.17 -4.04
N LEU A 122 3.43 2.30 -3.60
CA LEU A 122 2.92 3.33 -4.48
C LEU A 122 4.02 4.38 -4.70
N GLU A 123 4.52 4.45 -5.93
CA GLU A 123 5.39 5.52 -6.40
C GLU A 123 4.57 6.53 -7.20
N VAL A 124 4.72 7.81 -6.88
CA VAL A 124 4.08 8.87 -7.66
C VAL A 124 5.08 9.37 -8.69
N VAL A 125 4.89 8.99 -9.96
CA VAL A 125 5.80 9.29 -11.06
C VAL A 125 5.47 10.68 -11.62
N VAL A 126 6.32 11.66 -11.33
CA VAL A 126 6.25 12.98 -11.96
C VAL A 126 6.91 12.89 -13.34
N PRO A 127 6.18 13.03 -14.46
CA PRO A 127 6.83 13.08 -15.77
C PRO A 127 7.78 14.29 -15.82
N LYS A 128 9.06 14.04 -16.12
CA LYS A 128 10.01 15.14 -16.41
C LYS A 128 9.45 15.93 -17.59
N LYS A 129 9.22 17.25 -17.40
CA LYS A 129 8.95 18.15 -18.53
C LYS A 129 10.06 17.96 -19.57
N PRO A 130 9.74 17.78 -20.87
CA PRO A 130 10.76 17.89 -21.89
C PRO A 130 11.41 19.27 -21.78
N LYS A 131 12.74 19.30 -21.70
CA LYS A 131 13.49 20.54 -21.86
C LYS A 131 13.29 20.97 -23.32
N HIS A 132 12.55 22.05 -23.55
CA HIS A 132 12.55 22.76 -24.82
C HIS A 132 13.85 23.54 -24.97
#